data_AF-F7NYM3-F1
#
_entry.id   AF-F7NYM3-F1
#
_cell.length_a   1.000
_cell.length_b   1.000
_cell.length_c   1.000
_cell.angle_alpha   90.00
_cell.angle_beta   90.00
_cell.angle_gamma   90.00
#
_symmetry.space_group_name_H-M   'P 1'
#
loop_
_entity.id
_entity.type
_entity.pdbx_description
1 polymer ?
#
loop_
_entity_poly.entity_id
_entity_poly.type
_entity_poly.pdbx_seq_one_letter_code
_entity_poly.pdbx_strand_id
1 'polypeptide(L)'
;MGFKCGIVGLPNVGKSTLFNALTKAGIEAANFPFCTIEPNTGVVPVPDLRLQQLADIVKPQRILPTTMEFVDIAGLVKGASKGEGLGNKFLANIRETDAIGHVVRCFDDENIIHVAGKIDPADDIDTINMELVLSDMDSADKAIFRVSKKAKAGDKDAKAEMEVLEKVKKHLESGLTLRQLDLSDDEKALVSYMNFLTIKPTMYIANVLEDGFENNPHLDVVKAIAAKEGAIVVSICAAIESEIAELEDEEKAEFLESMGLEEPGLNRVIRGGYSLLNLHTYFTAGVKEVRAWTIPVGATAPQAAGVIHTDFERGFIRAQVVSYDDFIACKGEAGAKEAGKLRVEGKTYVCKDGDVMHFLFNV
;
A
#
# COMPACT_ATOMS: atom_id res chain seq x y z
N MET A 1 9.44 10.13 -3.20
CA MET A 1 8.60 9.33 -4.12
C MET A 1 7.62 8.58 -3.25
N GLY A 2 6.33 8.64 -3.59
CA GLY A 2 5.26 8.04 -2.80
C GLY A 2 5.19 6.54 -3.00
N PHE A 3 4.52 5.85 -2.08
CA PHE A 3 4.30 4.42 -2.16
C PHE A 3 3.17 4.10 -3.13
N LYS A 4 3.36 3.06 -3.95
CA LYS A 4 2.44 2.65 -5.01
C LYS A 4 1.80 1.30 -4.71
N CYS A 5 0.47 1.22 -4.79
CA CYS A 5 -0.26 -0.04 -4.72
C CYS A 5 -0.86 -0.38 -6.08
N GLY A 6 -0.45 -1.52 -6.65
CA GLY A 6 -0.99 -2.02 -7.90
C GLY A 6 -2.29 -2.76 -7.67
N ILE A 7 -3.38 -2.32 -8.29
CA ILE A 7 -4.66 -3.02 -8.27
C ILE A 7 -4.66 -4.07 -9.37
N VAL A 8 -4.74 -5.34 -8.98
CA VAL A 8 -4.77 -6.49 -9.87
C VAL A 8 -6.07 -7.26 -9.69
N GLY A 9 -6.46 -8.03 -10.69
CA GLY A 9 -7.65 -8.87 -10.65
C GLY A 9 -7.94 -9.45 -12.02
N LEU A 10 -8.71 -10.53 -12.05
CA LEU A 10 -9.18 -11.10 -13.30
C LEU A 10 -10.16 -10.13 -14.00
N PRO A 11 -10.41 -10.30 -15.31
CA PRO A 11 -11.50 -9.58 -15.97
C PRO A 11 -12.85 -9.78 -15.26
N ASN A 12 -13.67 -8.73 -15.24
CA ASN A 12 -15.04 -8.73 -14.70
C ASN A 12 -15.19 -8.98 -13.18
N VAL A 13 -14.13 -8.75 -12.39
CA VAL A 13 -14.20 -8.85 -10.90
C VAL A 13 -14.59 -7.54 -10.21
N GLY A 14 -14.81 -6.45 -10.96
CA GLY A 14 -15.11 -5.11 -10.42
C GLY A 14 -13.89 -4.21 -10.21
N LYS A 15 -12.71 -4.61 -10.72
CA LYS A 15 -11.46 -3.83 -10.64
C LYS A 15 -11.60 -2.40 -11.17
N SER A 16 -12.14 -2.23 -12.37
CA SER A 16 -12.30 -0.90 -12.99
C SER A 16 -13.32 -0.04 -12.25
N THR A 17 -14.40 -0.63 -11.75
CA THR A 17 -15.39 0.06 -10.91
C THR A 17 -14.73 0.59 -9.64
N LEU A 18 -13.97 -0.25 -8.95
CA LEU A 18 -13.21 0.14 -7.76
C LEU A 18 -12.18 1.24 -8.06
N PHE A 19 -11.41 1.10 -9.13
CA PHE A 19 -10.41 2.09 -9.51
C PHE A 19 -11.03 3.43 -9.89
N ASN A 20 -12.18 3.43 -10.57
CA ASN A 20 -12.90 4.65 -10.89
C ASN A 20 -13.45 5.33 -9.62
N ALA A 21 -13.93 4.57 -8.65
CA ALA A 21 -14.33 5.11 -7.35
C ALA A 21 -13.11 5.74 -6.61
N LEU A 22 -11.94 5.08 -6.65
CA LEU A 22 -10.69 5.62 -6.11
C LEU A 22 -10.25 6.91 -6.80
N THR A 23 -10.30 6.98 -8.13
CA THR A 23 -9.85 8.18 -8.85
C THR A 23 -10.80 9.35 -8.66
N LYS A 24 -12.12 9.11 -8.59
CA LYS A 24 -13.13 10.15 -8.27
C LYS A 24 -13.02 10.65 -6.83
N ALA A 25 -12.72 9.76 -5.88
CA ALA A 25 -12.43 10.14 -4.50
C ALA A 25 -11.04 10.80 -4.34
N GLY A 26 -10.19 10.68 -5.36
CA GLY A 26 -8.87 11.30 -5.42
C GLY A 26 -8.95 12.80 -5.72
N ILE A 27 -7.84 13.49 -5.46
CA ILE A 27 -7.70 14.92 -5.77
C ILE A 27 -7.15 15.05 -7.19
N GLU A 28 -7.61 16.03 -7.99
CA GLU A 28 -6.95 16.34 -9.26
C GLU A 28 -5.45 16.59 -9.04
N ALA A 29 -4.61 15.75 -9.66
CA ALA A 29 -3.16 15.77 -9.41
C ALA A 29 -2.47 17.06 -9.91
N ALA A 30 -3.21 17.97 -10.55
CA ALA A 30 -2.77 19.32 -10.90
C ALA A 30 -2.31 20.13 -9.67
N ASN A 31 -2.75 19.77 -8.46
CA ASN A 31 -2.38 20.43 -7.21
C ASN A 31 -1.07 19.92 -6.56
N PHE A 32 -0.46 18.86 -7.09
CA PHE A 32 0.81 18.32 -6.57
C PHE A 32 1.93 18.52 -7.59
N PRO A 33 2.85 19.49 -7.37
CA PRO A 33 4.01 19.63 -8.23
C PRO A 33 4.81 18.32 -8.20
N PHE A 34 5.32 17.90 -9.37
CA PHE A 34 6.13 16.69 -9.61
C PHE A 34 5.41 15.35 -9.83
N CYS A 35 4.07 15.30 -9.86
CA CYS A 35 3.35 14.08 -10.28
C CYS A 35 3.18 14.03 -11.81
N THR A 36 3.76 13.02 -12.47
CA THR A 36 3.39 12.66 -13.86
C THR A 36 2.19 11.71 -13.80
N ILE A 37 1.04 12.13 -14.32
CA ILE A 37 -0.15 11.27 -14.38
C ILE A 37 0.00 10.35 -15.59
N GLU A 38 0.19 9.07 -15.33
CA GLU A 38 -0.09 8.04 -16.34
C GLU A 38 -1.60 7.72 -16.31
N PRO A 39 -2.25 7.40 -17.45
CA PRO A 39 -3.71 7.23 -17.55
C PRO A 39 -4.33 6.24 -16.56
N ASN A 40 -3.51 5.37 -15.96
CA ASN A 40 -3.91 4.30 -15.05
C ASN A 40 -3.41 4.54 -13.62
N THR A 41 -3.15 5.79 -13.21
CA THR A 41 -2.70 6.14 -11.85
C THR A 41 -3.68 7.07 -11.15
N GLY A 42 -3.98 6.80 -9.89
CA GLY A 42 -4.86 7.60 -9.04
C GLY A 42 -4.17 7.93 -7.72
N VAL A 43 -4.16 9.21 -7.33
CA VAL A 43 -3.60 9.65 -6.04
C VAL A 43 -4.74 10.01 -5.11
N VAL A 44 -4.85 9.28 -4.01
CA VAL A 44 -5.93 9.46 -3.04
C VAL A 44 -5.39 9.94 -1.69
N PRO A 45 -6.08 10.87 -1.00
CA PRO A 45 -5.73 11.23 0.36
C PRO A 45 -5.97 10.04 1.29
N VAL A 46 -5.05 9.80 2.23
CA VAL A 46 -5.24 8.78 3.27
C VAL A 46 -6.16 9.35 4.34
N PRO A 47 -7.33 8.73 4.60
CA PRO A 47 -8.27 9.21 5.61
C PRO A 47 -7.70 8.97 7.01
N ASP A 48 -7.44 10.07 7.73
CA ASP A 48 -6.90 10.06 9.09
C ASP A 48 -7.61 11.08 9.97
N LEU A 49 -8.40 10.59 10.94
CA LEU A 49 -9.18 11.41 11.87
C LEU A 49 -8.30 12.32 12.74
N ARG A 50 -7.04 11.91 12.99
CA ARG A 50 -6.09 12.67 13.81
C ARG A 50 -5.81 14.04 13.19
N LEU A 51 -5.81 14.12 11.86
CA LEU A 51 -5.51 15.34 11.13
C LEU A 51 -6.55 16.44 11.41
N GLN A 52 -7.83 16.09 11.41
CA GLN A 52 -8.92 17.03 11.71
C GLN A 52 -8.86 17.48 13.18
N GLN A 53 -8.61 16.56 14.11
CA GLN A 53 -8.51 16.89 15.54
C GLN A 53 -7.33 17.82 15.85
N LEU A 54 -6.20 17.64 15.16
CA LEU A 54 -5.07 18.59 15.22
C LEU A 54 -5.46 19.96 14.64
N ALA A 55 -6.19 19.97 13.52
CA ALA A 55 -6.66 21.21 12.90
C ALA A 55 -7.65 21.99 13.78
N ASP A 56 -8.54 21.31 14.51
CA ASP A 56 -9.49 21.95 15.43
C ASP A 56 -8.80 22.71 16.58
N ILE A 57 -7.65 22.21 17.02
CA ILE A 57 -6.80 22.84 18.04
C ILE A 57 -6.00 24.01 17.45
N VAL A 58 -5.32 23.78 16.33
CA VAL A 58 -4.34 24.70 15.76
C VAL A 58 -4.98 25.82 14.93
N LYS A 59 -6.15 25.54 14.34
CA LYS A 59 -6.87 26.40 13.39
C LYS A 59 -5.99 26.85 12.22
N PRO A 60 -5.44 25.91 11.43
CA PRO A 60 -4.52 26.24 10.35
C PRO A 60 -5.25 26.89 9.16
N GLN A 61 -4.51 27.56 8.28
CA GLN A 61 -5.05 28.05 7.01
C GLN A 61 -5.33 26.91 6.02
N ARG A 62 -4.62 25.77 6.15
CA ARG A 62 -4.74 24.60 5.27
C ARG A 62 -4.54 23.30 6.04
N ILE A 63 -5.25 22.26 5.62
CA ILE A 63 -5.09 20.89 6.11
C ILE A 63 -4.58 20.05 4.95
N LEU A 64 -3.45 19.37 5.13
CA LEU A 64 -2.77 18.61 4.07
C LEU A 64 -2.63 17.14 4.49
N PRO A 65 -3.53 16.24 4.03
CA PRO A 65 -3.38 14.82 4.28
C PRO A 65 -2.17 14.26 3.54
N THR A 66 -1.69 13.10 3.98
CA THR A 66 -0.76 12.32 3.18
C THR A 66 -1.53 11.61 2.08
N THR A 67 -0.83 11.18 1.03
CA THR A 67 -1.45 10.57 -0.13
C THR A 67 -0.88 9.19 -0.40
N MET A 68 -1.69 8.35 -1.03
CA MET A 68 -1.31 7.04 -1.52
C MET A 68 -1.59 6.97 -3.02
N GLU A 69 -0.66 6.38 -3.77
CA GLU A 69 -0.80 6.19 -5.21
C GLU A 69 -1.32 4.77 -5.49
N PHE A 70 -2.45 4.68 -6.19
CA PHE A 70 -2.98 3.44 -6.72
C PHE A 70 -2.73 3.38 -8.23
N VAL A 71 -2.31 2.22 -8.71
CA VAL A 71 -2.04 1.99 -10.13
C VAL A 71 -2.99 0.91 -10.62
N ASP A 72 -3.83 1.22 -11.60
CA ASP A 72 -4.67 0.22 -12.25
C ASP A 72 -3.82 -0.66 -13.15
N ILE A 73 -3.64 -1.92 -12.75
CA ILE A 73 -2.93 -2.88 -13.58
C ILE A 73 -3.97 -3.57 -14.46
N ALA A 74 -3.79 -3.53 -15.78
CA ALA A 74 -4.74 -4.09 -16.76
C ALA A 74 -5.13 -5.54 -16.42
N GLY A 75 -6.35 -6.00 -16.73
CA GLY A 75 -6.80 -7.34 -16.29
C GLY A 75 -5.83 -8.47 -16.68
N LEU A 76 -5.34 -9.22 -15.67
CA LEU A 76 -4.43 -10.33 -15.92
C LEU A 76 -5.22 -11.49 -16.52
N VAL A 77 -4.74 -12.03 -17.63
CA VAL A 77 -5.30 -13.23 -18.24
C VAL A 77 -4.22 -14.31 -18.20
N LYS A 78 -4.66 -15.56 -18.03
CA LYS A 78 -3.81 -16.75 -18.04
C LYS A 78 -2.85 -16.74 -19.24
N GLY A 79 -1.57 -17.01 -18.99
CA GLY A 79 -0.50 -17.02 -19.99
C GLY A 79 0.36 -15.75 -20.07
N ALA A 80 0.19 -14.78 -19.16
CA ALA A 80 0.97 -13.54 -19.15
C ALA A 80 2.48 -13.76 -19.02
N SER A 81 2.89 -14.80 -18.29
CA SER A 81 4.28 -15.22 -18.10
C SER A 81 4.94 -15.86 -19.32
N LYS A 82 4.18 -16.30 -20.33
CA LYS A 82 4.72 -17.01 -21.51
C LYS A 82 5.36 -16.09 -22.55
N GLY A 83 5.40 -14.79 -22.31
CA GLY A 83 6.18 -13.83 -23.10
C GLY A 83 5.57 -13.39 -24.42
N GLU A 84 4.36 -13.86 -24.77
CA GLU A 84 3.63 -13.43 -25.97
C GLU A 84 2.60 -12.34 -25.61
N GLY A 85 2.72 -11.14 -26.19
CA GLY A 85 1.68 -10.10 -26.15
C GLY A 85 1.70 -9.15 -24.94
N LEU A 86 0.51 -8.72 -24.50
CA LEU A 86 0.31 -7.68 -23.46
C LEU A 86 0.70 -8.12 -22.03
N GLY A 87 0.83 -9.43 -21.77
CA GLY A 87 1.08 -9.97 -20.42
C GLY A 87 2.40 -9.53 -19.79
N ASN A 88 3.48 -9.39 -20.59
CA ASN A 88 4.75 -8.90 -20.09
C ASN A 88 4.70 -7.43 -19.65
N LYS A 89 3.89 -6.60 -20.32
CA LYS A 89 3.71 -5.19 -19.93
C LYS A 89 2.99 -5.09 -18.59
N PHE A 90 2.02 -5.96 -18.34
CA PHE A 90 1.33 -6.05 -17.06
C PHE A 90 2.30 -6.36 -15.91
N LEU A 91 3.15 -7.38 -16.08
CA LEU A 91 4.11 -7.79 -15.06
C LEU A 91 5.16 -6.70 -14.79
N ALA A 92 5.54 -5.94 -15.83
CA ALA A 92 6.41 -4.77 -15.69
C ALA A 92 5.76 -3.69 -14.83
N ASN A 93 4.48 -3.37 -15.05
CA ASN A 93 3.75 -2.39 -14.25
C ASN A 93 3.63 -2.82 -12.78
N ILE A 94 3.39 -4.10 -12.48
CA ILE A 94 3.41 -4.59 -11.08
C ILE A 94 4.81 -4.45 -10.49
N ARG A 95 5.87 -4.66 -11.27
CA ARG A 95 7.25 -4.57 -10.78
C ARG A 95 7.56 -3.17 -10.23
N GLU A 96 6.94 -2.14 -10.80
CA GLU A 96 7.06 -0.74 -10.42
C GLU A 96 6.18 -0.33 -9.22
N THR A 97 5.35 -1.22 -8.68
CA THR A 97 4.56 -0.97 -7.46
C THR A 97 5.26 -1.49 -6.22
N ASP A 98 4.88 -1.02 -5.04
CA ASP A 98 5.44 -1.48 -3.76
C ASP A 98 4.59 -2.56 -3.11
N ALA A 99 3.27 -2.54 -3.36
CA ALA A 99 2.31 -3.52 -2.88
C ALA A 99 1.29 -3.91 -3.97
N ILE A 100 0.51 -4.94 -3.69
CA ILE A 100 -0.55 -5.46 -4.56
C ILE A 100 -1.90 -5.45 -3.81
N GLY A 101 -2.90 -4.78 -4.38
CA GLY A 101 -4.31 -4.92 -4.01
C GLY A 101 -5.00 -5.87 -4.97
N HIS A 102 -5.28 -7.09 -4.54
CA HIS A 102 -5.85 -8.13 -5.39
C HIS A 102 -7.39 -8.14 -5.25
N VAL A 103 -8.09 -7.65 -6.27
CA VAL A 103 -9.56 -7.66 -6.34
C VAL A 103 -10.05 -9.05 -6.70
N VAL A 104 -10.87 -9.63 -5.82
CA VAL A 104 -11.42 -10.99 -5.96
C VAL A 104 -12.93 -10.90 -5.97
N ARG A 105 -13.57 -11.52 -6.97
CA ARG A 105 -15.03 -11.57 -7.07
C ARG A 105 -15.59 -12.53 -6.03
N CYS A 106 -16.42 -12.03 -5.13
CA CYS A 106 -17.08 -12.79 -4.07
C CYS A 106 -18.61 -12.70 -4.16
N PHE A 107 -19.14 -12.65 -5.38
CA PHE A 107 -20.59 -12.61 -5.61
C PHE A 107 -20.98 -13.28 -6.93
N ASP A 108 -22.18 -13.82 -6.94
CA ASP A 108 -22.84 -14.39 -8.11
C ASP A 108 -23.74 -13.33 -8.77
N ASP A 109 -23.63 -13.21 -10.10
CA ASP A 109 -24.51 -12.35 -10.91
C ASP A 109 -24.61 -12.97 -12.31
N GLU A 110 -25.83 -13.34 -12.71
CA GLU A 110 -26.12 -13.99 -14.00
C GLU A 110 -25.78 -13.10 -15.20
N ASN A 111 -25.71 -11.78 -15.02
CA ASN A 111 -25.40 -10.82 -16.07
C ASN A 111 -23.90 -10.65 -16.30
N ILE A 112 -23.06 -11.15 -15.38
CA ILE A 112 -21.61 -10.94 -15.42
C ILE A 112 -20.90 -12.28 -15.65
N ILE A 113 -20.43 -12.47 -16.89
CA ILE A 113 -19.73 -13.68 -17.30
C ILE A 113 -18.34 -13.74 -16.65
N HIS A 114 -18.09 -14.85 -15.94
CA HIS A 114 -16.77 -15.16 -15.40
C HIS A 114 -15.87 -15.77 -16.48
N VAL A 115 -14.56 -15.43 -16.46
CA VAL A 115 -13.60 -15.87 -17.50
C VAL A 115 -13.47 -17.38 -17.57
N ALA A 116 -13.55 -18.07 -16.43
CA ALA A 116 -13.53 -19.53 -16.34
C ALA A 116 -14.92 -20.18 -16.49
N GLY A 117 -15.99 -19.39 -16.66
CA GLY A 117 -17.37 -19.89 -16.71
C GLY A 117 -17.99 -20.29 -15.37
N LYS A 118 -17.18 -20.33 -14.29
CA LYS A 118 -17.61 -20.54 -12.90
C LYS A 118 -16.87 -19.54 -12.01
N ILE A 119 -17.54 -19.00 -11.01
CA ILE A 119 -16.93 -18.15 -9.97
C ILE A 119 -16.30 -19.06 -8.92
N ASP A 120 -14.99 -18.91 -8.74
CA ASP A 120 -14.23 -19.67 -7.76
C ASP A 120 -13.07 -18.80 -7.24
N PRO A 121 -13.24 -18.13 -6.09
CA PRO A 121 -12.23 -17.22 -5.56
C PRO A 121 -10.86 -17.87 -5.35
N ALA A 122 -10.81 -19.17 -5.05
CA ALA A 122 -9.55 -19.88 -4.86
C ALA A 122 -8.81 -20.04 -6.19
N ASP A 123 -9.50 -20.54 -7.22
CA ASP A 123 -8.92 -20.69 -8.56
C ASP A 123 -8.51 -19.34 -9.16
N ASP A 124 -9.27 -18.28 -8.89
CA ASP A 124 -8.98 -16.92 -9.36
C ASP A 124 -7.69 -16.39 -8.73
N ILE A 125 -7.56 -16.54 -7.41
CA ILE A 125 -6.36 -16.14 -6.67
C ILE A 125 -5.14 -16.93 -7.16
N ASP A 126 -5.29 -18.25 -7.28
CA ASP A 126 -4.22 -19.14 -7.74
C ASP A 126 -3.81 -18.85 -9.17
N THR A 127 -4.75 -18.47 -10.05
CA THR A 127 -4.46 -18.10 -11.44
C THR A 127 -3.50 -16.91 -11.50
N ILE A 128 -3.77 -15.85 -10.72
CA ILE A 128 -2.89 -14.68 -10.71
C ILE A 128 -1.57 -15.00 -10.02
N ASN A 129 -1.60 -15.65 -8.85
CA ASN A 129 -0.38 -16.00 -8.11
C ASN A 129 0.56 -16.88 -8.96
N MET A 130 0.02 -17.83 -9.72
CA MET A 130 0.82 -18.69 -10.58
C MET A 130 1.53 -17.91 -11.69
N GLU A 131 0.88 -16.93 -12.32
CA GLU A 131 1.54 -16.07 -13.32
C GLU A 131 2.68 -15.24 -12.72
N LEU A 132 2.50 -14.73 -11.49
CA LEU A 132 3.56 -14.01 -10.77
C LEU A 132 4.72 -14.95 -10.40
N VAL A 133 4.42 -16.16 -9.91
CA VAL A 133 5.41 -17.20 -9.57
C VAL A 133 6.22 -17.60 -10.80
N LEU A 134 5.57 -17.85 -11.94
CA LEU A 134 6.25 -18.20 -13.18
C LEU A 134 7.18 -17.07 -13.67
N SER A 135 6.77 -15.81 -13.53
CA SER A 135 7.60 -14.65 -13.87
C SER A 135 8.84 -14.53 -12.96
N ASP A 136 8.66 -14.72 -11.66
CA ASP A 136 9.77 -14.69 -10.71
C ASP A 136 10.70 -15.89 -10.88
N MET A 137 10.18 -17.06 -11.26
CA MET A 137 10.98 -18.26 -11.53
C MET A 137 11.90 -18.05 -12.74
N ASP A 138 11.39 -17.51 -13.85
CA ASP A 138 12.20 -17.13 -15.02
C ASP A 138 13.25 -16.07 -14.66
N SER A 139 12.89 -15.10 -13.81
CA SER A 139 13.82 -14.08 -13.32
C SER A 139 14.94 -14.70 -12.47
N ALA A 140 14.60 -15.61 -11.56
CA ALA A 140 15.55 -16.33 -10.72
C ALA A 140 16.50 -17.20 -11.56
N ASP A 141 16.00 -17.91 -12.58
CA ASP A 141 16.81 -18.71 -13.48
C ASP A 141 17.87 -17.89 -14.22
N LYS A 142 17.48 -16.73 -14.76
CA LYS A 142 18.40 -15.81 -15.43
C LYS A 142 19.46 -15.27 -14.47
N ALA A 143 19.07 -14.95 -13.23
CA ALA A 143 19.99 -14.47 -12.20
C ALA A 143 21.00 -15.56 -11.80
N ILE A 144 20.52 -16.77 -11.51
CA ILE A 144 21.34 -17.97 -11.21
C ILE A 144 22.36 -18.20 -12.32
N PHE A 145 21.95 -18.19 -13.58
CA PHE A 145 22.87 -18.39 -14.70
C PHE A 145 23.99 -17.34 -14.72
N ARG A 146 23.65 -16.06 -14.52
CA ARG A 146 24.58 -14.93 -14.51
C ARG A 146 25.56 -14.99 -13.32
N VAL A 147 25.06 -15.27 -12.12
CA VAL A 147 25.83 -15.25 -10.86
C VAL A 147 26.72 -16.49 -10.74
N SER A 148 26.28 -17.63 -11.29
CA SER A 148 26.99 -18.92 -11.17
C SER A 148 28.47 -18.89 -11.58
N LYS A 149 28.83 -18.12 -12.62
CA LYS A 149 30.23 -18.00 -13.09
C LYS A 149 31.11 -17.33 -12.04
N LYS A 150 30.62 -16.25 -11.42
CA LYS A 150 31.35 -15.51 -10.37
C LYS A 150 31.45 -16.32 -9.09
N ALA A 151 30.35 -16.96 -8.69
CA ALA A 151 30.32 -17.83 -7.52
C ALA A 151 31.34 -19.00 -7.63
N LYS A 152 31.41 -19.65 -8.81
CA LYS A 152 32.40 -20.71 -9.10
C LYS A 152 33.84 -20.19 -9.13
N ALA A 153 34.05 -18.93 -9.51
CA ALA A 153 35.36 -18.28 -9.49
C ALA A 153 35.83 -17.89 -8.07
N GLY A 154 35.00 -18.09 -7.04
CA GLY A 154 35.37 -17.89 -5.64
C GLY A 154 34.93 -16.55 -5.03
N ASP A 155 34.17 -15.74 -5.76
CA ASP A 155 33.58 -14.51 -5.24
C ASP A 155 32.61 -14.82 -4.10
N LYS A 156 32.82 -14.20 -2.92
CA LYS A 156 32.06 -14.50 -1.70
C LYS A 156 30.64 -13.94 -1.76
N ASP A 157 30.47 -12.73 -2.29
CA ASP A 157 29.17 -12.08 -2.38
C ASP A 157 28.29 -12.82 -3.40
N ALA A 158 28.88 -13.21 -4.53
CA ALA A 158 28.19 -14.02 -5.54
C ALA A 158 27.79 -15.41 -5.02
N LYS A 159 28.56 -16.00 -4.10
CA LYS A 159 28.18 -17.28 -3.46
C LYS A 159 26.99 -17.11 -2.53
N ALA A 160 27.01 -16.09 -1.67
CA ALA A 160 25.90 -15.80 -0.77
C ALA A 160 24.62 -15.50 -1.57
N GLU A 161 24.71 -14.68 -2.62
CA GLU A 161 23.59 -14.40 -3.52
C GLU A 161 23.06 -15.68 -4.19
N MET A 162 23.95 -16.55 -4.67
CA MET A 162 23.57 -17.81 -5.31
C MET A 162 22.79 -18.73 -4.36
N GLU A 163 23.21 -18.86 -3.10
CA GLU A 163 22.51 -19.67 -2.09
C GLU A 163 21.07 -19.18 -1.87
N VAL A 164 20.87 -17.86 -1.79
CA VAL A 164 19.54 -17.26 -1.67
C VAL A 164 18.71 -17.48 -2.94
N LEU A 165 19.30 -17.28 -4.12
CA LEU A 165 18.61 -17.49 -5.39
C LEU A 165 18.18 -18.96 -5.58
N GLU A 166 18.99 -19.93 -5.17
CA GLU A 166 18.62 -21.36 -5.20
C GLU A 166 17.47 -21.68 -4.23
N LYS A 167 17.50 -21.10 -3.02
CA LYS A 167 16.40 -21.19 -2.03
C LYS A 167 15.09 -20.60 -2.60
N VAL A 168 15.17 -19.40 -3.19
CA VAL A 168 14.05 -18.71 -3.87
C VAL A 168 13.49 -19.58 -5.00
N LYS A 169 14.35 -20.07 -5.90
CA LYS A 169 13.92 -20.89 -7.04
C LYS A 169 13.21 -22.15 -6.58
N LYS A 170 13.77 -22.90 -5.63
CA LYS A 170 13.16 -24.12 -5.11
C LYS A 170 11.78 -23.88 -4.49
N HIS A 171 11.59 -22.74 -3.82
CA HIS A 171 10.30 -22.34 -3.28
C HIS A 171 9.28 -22.05 -4.39
N LEU A 172 9.67 -21.29 -5.41
CA LEU A 172 8.82 -20.98 -6.57
C LEU A 172 8.43 -22.23 -7.37
N GLU A 173 9.34 -23.21 -7.50
CA GLU A 173 9.07 -24.50 -8.17
C GLU A 173 7.96 -25.32 -7.46
N SER A 174 7.69 -25.04 -6.18
CA SER A 174 6.58 -25.64 -5.44
C SER A 174 5.23 -24.93 -5.66
N GLY A 175 5.21 -23.87 -6.47
CA GLY A 175 4.01 -23.06 -6.77
C GLY A 175 3.68 -22.03 -5.69
N LEU A 176 4.56 -21.81 -4.70
CA LEU A 176 4.32 -20.92 -3.58
C LEU A 176 4.92 -19.52 -3.82
N THR A 177 4.26 -18.49 -3.29
CA THR A 177 4.71 -17.09 -3.39
C THR A 177 5.87 -16.81 -2.42
N LEU A 178 6.78 -15.90 -2.79
CA LEU A 178 7.94 -15.56 -1.94
C LEU A 178 7.57 -14.86 -0.64
N ARG A 179 6.37 -14.28 -0.53
CA ARG A 179 5.81 -13.83 0.77
C ARG A 179 5.75 -14.94 1.82
N GLN A 180 5.56 -16.19 1.39
CA GLN A 180 5.51 -17.36 2.27
C GLN A 180 6.90 -17.95 2.56
N LEU A 181 7.96 -17.43 1.93
CA LEU A 181 9.33 -17.85 2.17
C LEU A 181 9.96 -16.98 3.25
N ASP A 182 10.38 -17.60 4.35
CA ASP A 182 11.10 -16.90 5.40
C ASP A 182 12.54 -16.59 4.94
N LEU A 183 12.72 -15.34 4.51
CA LEU A 183 14.01 -14.75 4.18
C LEU A 183 14.43 -13.79 5.29
N SER A 184 15.66 -13.92 5.78
CA SER A 184 16.25 -12.94 6.70
C SER A 184 16.43 -11.59 6.02
N ASP A 185 16.61 -10.52 6.79
CA ASP A 185 16.83 -9.18 6.22
C ASP A 185 18.10 -9.11 5.37
N ASP A 186 19.14 -9.86 5.75
CA ASP A 186 20.37 -10.01 4.95
C ASP A 186 20.10 -10.76 3.63
N GLU A 187 19.32 -11.85 3.66
CA GLU A 187 18.93 -12.58 2.44
C GLU A 187 18.09 -11.70 1.51
N LYS A 188 17.12 -10.95 2.05
CA LYS A 188 16.32 -9.97 1.30
C LYS A 188 17.19 -8.90 0.66
N ALA A 189 18.18 -8.38 1.38
CA ALA A 189 19.09 -7.37 0.86
C ALA A 189 19.88 -7.87 -0.38
N LEU A 190 20.34 -9.13 -0.35
CA LEU A 190 21.09 -9.74 -1.45
C LEU A 190 20.28 -9.83 -2.76
N VAL A 191 18.98 -10.06 -2.67
CA VAL A 191 18.10 -10.21 -3.86
C VAL A 191 17.16 -9.04 -4.08
N SER A 192 17.29 -7.97 -3.29
CA SER A 192 16.43 -6.77 -3.36
C SER A 192 16.35 -6.17 -4.77
N TYR A 193 17.49 -6.14 -5.48
CA TYR A 193 17.60 -5.62 -6.83
C TYR A 193 16.75 -6.38 -7.86
N MET A 194 16.31 -7.61 -7.55
CA MET A 194 15.48 -8.43 -8.43
C MET A 194 14.05 -7.88 -8.53
N ASN A 195 13.60 -7.13 -7.52
CA ASN A 195 12.22 -6.63 -7.43
C ASN A 195 11.19 -7.74 -7.72
N PHE A 196 11.34 -8.91 -7.08
CA PHE A 196 10.42 -10.04 -7.28
C PHE A 196 8.96 -9.60 -7.06
N LEU A 197 8.04 -10.16 -7.84
CA LEU A 197 6.62 -9.79 -7.79
C LEU A 197 5.92 -10.45 -6.59
N THR A 198 6.22 -11.72 -6.35
CA THR A 198 5.59 -12.58 -5.34
C THR A 198 6.08 -12.32 -3.92
N ILE A 199 7.08 -11.45 -3.72
CA ILE A 199 7.54 -10.99 -2.40
C ILE A 199 6.80 -9.74 -1.94
N LYS A 200 6.20 -8.98 -2.87
CA LYS A 200 5.51 -7.71 -2.56
C LYS A 200 4.37 -7.98 -1.59
N PRO A 201 4.16 -7.19 -0.54
CA PRO A 201 2.99 -7.31 0.32
C PRO A 201 1.68 -7.31 -0.48
N THR A 202 0.72 -8.16 -0.09
CA THR A 202 -0.60 -8.26 -0.76
C THR A 202 -1.75 -8.15 0.22
N MET A 203 -2.77 -7.40 -0.19
CA MET A 203 -4.11 -7.46 0.42
C MET A 203 -5.11 -7.98 -0.61
N TYR A 204 -6.10 -8.73 -0.13
CA TYR A 204 -7.23 -9.17 -0.91
C TYR A 204 -8.40 -8.20 -0.73
N ILE A 205 -8.87 -7.64 -1.83
CA ILE A 205 -10.06 -6.78 -1.89
C ILE A 205 -11.22 -7.66 -2.35
N ALA A 206 -11.95 -8.22 -1.39
CA ALA A 206 -13.07 -9.10 -1.65
C ALA A 206 -14.28 -8.26 -2.07
N ASN A 207 -14.57 -8.23 -3.37
CA ASN A 207 -15.71 -7.50 -3.91
C ASN A 207 -16.98 -8.34 -3.74
N VAL A 208 -17.97 -7.82 -3.04
CA VAL A 208 -19.25 -8.48 -2.70
C VAL A 208 -20.44 -7.63 -3.17
N LEU A 209 -21.64 -8.20 -3.12
CA LEU A 209 -22.88 -7.42 -3.21
C LEU A 209 -23.19 -6.73 -1.88
N GLU A 210 -24.21 -5.87 -1.88
CA GLU A 210 -24.61 -5.05 -0.73
C GLU A 210 -24.93 -5.89 0.52
N ASP A 211 -25.49 -7.08 0.34
CA ASP A 211 -25.84 -8.04 1.38
C ASP A 211 -24.76 -9.12 1.60
N GLY A 212 -23.68 -9.07 0.83
CA GLY A 212 -22.65 -10.12 0.77
C GLY A 212 -21.52 -9.99 1.79
N PHE A 213 -21.62 -9.09 2.77
CA PHE A 213 -20.59 -8.88 3.80
C PHE A 213 -20.59 -9.98 4.88
N GLU A 214 -21.74 -10.63 5.10
CA GLU A 214 -21.93 -11.70 6.07
C GLU A 214 -22.45 -12.97 5.37
N ASN A 215 -22.19 -14.14 5.95
CA ASN A 215 -22.67 -15.44 5.44
C ASN A 215 -22.38 -15.70 3.95
N ASN A 216 -21.22 -15.22 3.47
CA ASN A 216 -20.81 -15.33 2.07
C ASN A 216 -19.72 -16.41 1.91
N PRO A 217 -20.03 -17.58 1.30
CA PRO A 217 -19.07 -18.67 1.14
C PRO A 217 -17.82 -18.26 0.35
N HIS A 218 -17.97 -17.38 -0.65
CA HIS A 218 -16.85 -16.89 -1.45
C HIS A 218 -15.90 -16.04 -0.61
N LEU A 219 -16.46 -15.16 0.23
CA LEU A 219 -15.68 -14.33 1.16
C LEU A 219 -14.94 -15.19 2.20
N ASP A 220 -15.58 -16.26 2.69
CA ASP A 220 -14.95 -17.18 3.66
C ASP A 220 -13.75 -17.91 3.05
N VAL A 221 -13.83 -18.29 1.78
CA VAL A 221 -12.69 -18.87 1.04
C VAL A 221 -11.53 -17.87 0.97
N VAL A 222 -11.79 -16.61 0.60
CA VAL A 222 -10.75 -15.56 0.55
C VAL A 222 -10.12 -15.33 1.92
N LYS A 223 -10.91 -15.26 2.99
CA LYS A 223 -10.41 -15.14 4.38
C LYS A 223 -9.52 -16.32 4.77
N ALA A 224 -9.90 -17.54 4.41
CA ALA A 224 -9.12 -18.74 4.70
C ALA A 224 -7.77 -18.78 3.96
N ILE A 225 -7.74 -18.32 2.70
CA ILE A 225 -6.50 -18.20 1.93
C ILE A 225 -5.61 -17.12 2.54
N ALA A 226 -6.16 -15.92 2.79
CA ALA A 226 -5.42 -14.81 3.34
C ALA A 226 -4.78 -15.13 4.71
N ALA A 227 -5.49 -15.87 5.58
CA ALA A 227 -4.96 -16.30 6.86
C ALA A 227 -3.73 -17.21 6.75
N LYS A 228 -3.64 -18.05 5.71
CA LYS A 228 -2.47 -18.91 5.47
C LYS A 228 -1.25 -18.12 4.99
N GLU A 229 -1.48 -17.01 4.31
CA GLU A 229 -0.44 -16.16 3.72
C GLU A 229 -0.06 -14.96 4.59
N GLY A 230 -0.79 -14.71 5.67
CA GLY A 230 -0.66 -13.48 6.46
C GLY A 230 -1.12 -12.22 5.72
N ALA A 231 -2.00 -12.37 4.73
CA ALA A 231 -2.52 -11.26 3.94
C ALA A 231 -3.74 -10.61 4.60
N ILE A 232 -3.92 -9.31 4.37
CA ILE A 232 -5.09 -8.56 4.84
C ILE A 232 -6.26 -8.80 3.88
N VAL A 233 -7.48 -8.92 4.40
CA VAL A 233 -8.71 -8.95 3.60
C VAL A 233 -9.54 -7.70 3.88
N VAL A 234 -9.93 -7.00 2.82
CA VAL A 234 -10.88 -5.89 2.88
C VAL A 234 -12.08 -6.25 2.02
N SER A 235 -13.23 -6.47 2.66
CA SER A 235 -14.51 -6.70 1.96
C SER A 235 -15.14 -5.36 1.59
N ILE A 236 -15.54 -5.20 0.33
CA ILE A 236 -16.19 -3.99 -0.20
C ILE A 236 -17.29 -4.36 -1.17
N CYS A 237 -18.23 -3.45 -1.41
CA CYS A 237 -19.12 -3.53 -2.56
C CYS A 237 -18.73 -2.43 -3.56
N ALA A 238 -18.03 -2.80 -4.63
CA ALA A 238 -17.54 -1.80 -5.59
C ALA A 238 -18.68 -1.02 -6.28
N ALA A 239 -19.88 -1.60 -6.39
CA ALA A 239 -21.06 -0.92 -6.91
C ALA A 239 -21.48 0.24 -5.99
N ILE A 240 -21.70 -0.05 -4.70
CA ILE A 240 -21.99 0.97 -3.68
C ILE A 240 -20.91 2.05 -3.66
N GLU A 241 -19.62 1.68 -3.66
CA GLU A 241 -18.53 2.67 -3.64
C GLU A 241 -18.55 3.59 -4.88
N SER A 242 -18.97 3.06 -6.04
CA SER A 242 -19.10 3.86 -7.26
C SER A 242 -20.26 4.85 -7.18
N GLU A 243 -21.37 4.48 -6.55
CA GLU A 243 -22.50 5.37 -6.32
C GLU A 243 -22.13 6.47 -5.32
N ILE A 244 -21.51 6.08 -4.20
CA ILE A 244 -21.00 7.02 -3.18
C ILE A 244 -20.04 8.05 -3.78
N ALA A 245 -19.22 7.64 -4.76
CA ALA A 245 -18.27 8.53 -5.42
C ALA A 245 -18.90 9.55 -6.39
N GLU A 246 -20.21 9.43 -6.67
CA GLU A 246 -20.98 10.38 -7.49
C GLU A 246 -21.85 11.33 -6.67
N LEU A 247 -21.98 11.08 -5.37
CA LEU A 247 -22.74 11.92 -4.44
C LEU A 247 -21.92 13.10 -3.95
N GLU A 248 -22.59 14.21 -3.69
CA GLU A 248 -22.02 15.35 -2.97
C GLU A 248 -21.86 15.03 -1.47
N ASP A 249 -20.99 15.75 -0.77
CA ASP A 249 -20.64 15.45 0.64
C ASP A 249 -21.85 15.40 1.59
N GLU A 250 -22.86 16.24 1.34
CA GLU A 250 -24.10 16.31 2.13
C GLU A 250 -24.99 15.07 1.92
N GLU A 251 -25.16 14.64 0.67
CA GLU A 251 -25.95 13.46 0.30
C GLU A 251 -25.25 12.16 0.71
N LYS A 252 -23.92 12.15 0.66
CA LYS A 252 -23.08 11.02 1.05
C LYS A 252 -23.28 10.61 2.51
N ALA A 253 -23.38 11.57 3.42
CA ALA A 253 -23.60 11.29 4.83
C ALA A 253 -24.96 10.62 5.07
N GLU A 254 -26.02 11.13 4.44
CA GLU A 254 -27.37 10.56 4.52
C GLU A 254 -27.43 9.16 3.91
N PHE A 255 -26.76 8.95 2.77
CA PHE A 255 -26.68 7.66 2.10
C PHE A 255 -26.00 6.60 2.97
N LEU A 256 -24.83 6.93 3.54
CA LEU A 256 -24.10 6.05 4.45
C LEU A 256 -24.93 5.67 5.68
N GLU A 257 -25.60 6.65 6.30
CA GLU A 257 -26.47 6.42 7.46
C GLU A 257 -27.64 5.49 7.12
N SER A 258 -28.25 5.66 5.94
CA SER A 258 -29.36 4.80 5.48
C SER A 258 -28.96 3.33 5.30
N MET A 259 -27.68 3.07 5.00
CA MET A 259 -27.11 1.73 4.88
C MET A 259 -26.52 1.19 6.17
N GLY A 260 -26.52 1.99 7.26
CA GLY A 260 -25.86 1.62 8.52
C GLY A 260 -24.33 1.58 8.43
N LEU A 261 -23.74 2.33 7.50
CA LEU A 261 -22.29 2.43 7.31
C LEU A 261 -21.77 3.71 7.99
N GLU A 262 -20.71 3.58 8.81
CA GLU A 262 -20.07 4.75 9.44
C GLU A 262 -19.11 5.49 8.48
N GLU A 263 -18.59 4.77 7.47
CA GLU A 263 -17.65 5.32 6.50
C GLU A 263 -17.68 4.54 5.17
N PRO A 264 -17.23 5.14 4.06
CA PRO A 264 -17.04 4.43 2.79
C PRO A 264 -16.07 3.25 2.94
N GLY A 265 -16.38 2.12 2.29
CA GLY A 265 -15.50 0.96 2.24
C GLY A 265 -14.15 1.27 1.59
N LEU A 266 -14.10 2.25 0.70
CA LEU A 266 -12.87 2.73 0.09
C LEU A 266 -11.83 3.21 1.11
N ASN A 267 -12.27 3.85 2.20
CA ASN A 267 -11.37 4.28 3.27
C ASN A 267 -10.64 3.10 3.93
N ARG A 268 -11.31 1.95 4.03
CA ARG A 268 -10.72 0.72 4.55
C ARG A 268 -9.69 0.14 3.57
N VAL A 269 -9.93 0.23 2.25
CA VAL A 269 -8.96 -0.16 1.23
C VAL A 269 -7.71 0.72 1.28
N ILE A 270 -7.88 2.04 1.40
CA ILE A 270 -6.76 2.99 1.47
C ILE A 270 -5.93 2.74 2.73
N ARG A 271 -6.56 2.62 3.91
CA ARG A 271 -5.85 2.32 5.16
C ARG A 271 -5.23 0.93 5.16
N GLY A 272 -5.89 -0.05 4.54
CA GLY A 272 -5.34 -1.39 4.33
C GLY A 272 -4.05 -1.34 3.51
N GLY A 273 -4.06 -0.60 2.40
CA GLY A 273 -2.87 -0.38 1.57
C GLY A 273 -1.74 0.35 2.31
N TYR A 274 -2.08 1.37 3.11
CA TYR A 274 -1.10 2.12 3.90
C TYR A 274 -0.42 1.25 4.96
N SER A 275 -1.22 0.41 5.65
CA SER A 275 -0.72 -0.54 6.66
C SER A 275 0.13 -1.63 6.03
N LEU A 276 -0.26 -2.10 4.84
CA LEU A 276 0.44 -3.14 4.09
C LEU A 276 1.87 -2.73 3.70
N LEU A 277 2.09 -1.43 3.48
CA LEU A 277 3.39 -0.85 3.13
C LEU A 277 4.26 -0.55 4.35
N ASN A 278 3.80 -0.88 5.55
CA ASN A 278 4.50 -0.66 6.82
C ASN A 278 4.91 0.83 6.98
N LEU A 279 3.92 1.71 6.88
CA LEU A 279 4.08 3.16 6.92
C LEU A 279 3.54 3.74 8.22
N HIS A 280 4.25 4.71 8.78
CA HIS A 280 3.77 5.58 9.83
C HIS A 280 3.47 6.97 9.27
N THR A 281 2.50 7.64 9.89
CA THR A 281 2.24 9.06 9.67
C THR A 281 2.76 9.86 10.85
N TYR A 282 3.56 10.89 10.59
CA TYR A 282 3.84 11.95 11.58
C TYR A 282 3.23 13.27 11.10
N PHE A 283 3.05 14.23 12.01
CA PHE A 283 2.41 15.50 11.71
C PHE A 283 3.34 16.68 11.94
N THR A 284 3.22 17.69 11.08
CA THR A 284 3.66 19.06 11.39
C THR A 284 2.42 19.92 11.59
N ALA A 285 2.36 20.65 12.69
CA ALA A 285 1.16 21.37 13.10
C ALA A 285 1.46 22.85 13.41
N GLY A 286 0.96 23.77 12.58
CA GLY A 286 1.12 25.20 12.79
C GLY A 286 0.03 26.03 12.12
N VAL A 287 0.02 27.34 12.38
CA VAL A 287 -1.06 28.25 11.92
C VAL A 287 -1.16 28.32 10.39
N LYS A 288 -0.06 28.08 9.67
CA LYS A 288 -0.07 28.01 8.20
C LYS A 288 -0.70 26.73 7.70
N GLU A 289 -0.25 25.59 8.23
CA GLU A 289 -0.73 24.29 7.82
C GLU A 289 -0.63 23.27 8.95
N VAL A 290 -1.58 22.34 8.95
CA VAL A 290 -1.44 21.04 9.61
C VAL A 290 -1.27 20.00 8.49
N ARG A 291 -0.18 19.25 8.53
CA ARG A 291 0.19 18.33 7.46
C ARG A 291 0.59 16.97 7.99
N ALA A 292 0.10 15.93 7.32
CA ALA A 292 0.51 14.55 7.51
C ALA A 292 1.67 14.19 6.58
N TRP A 293 2.66 13.51 7.12
CA TRP A 293 3.86 13.07 6.42
C TRP A 293 4.04 11.58 6.58
N THR A 294 4.29 10.89 5.46
CA THR A 294 4.49 9.44 5.43
C THR A 294 5.96 9.08 5.55
N ILE A 295 6.26 8.15 6.44
CA ILE A 295 7.59 7.58 6.65
C ILE A 295 7.51 6.06 6.81
N PRO A 296 8.54 5.29 6.43
CA PRO A 296 8.62 3.87 6.79
C PRO A 296 8.64 3.69 8.31
N VAL A 297 8.02 2.62 8.80
CA VAL A 297 8.19 2.22 10.21
C VAL A 297 9.67 2.00 10.51
N GLY A 298 10.13 2.54 11.63
CA GLY A 298 11.55 2.48 12.03
C GLY A 298 12.40 3.67 11.54
N ALA A 299 11.83 4.58 10.74
CA ALA A 299 12.54 5.78 10.30
C ALA A 299 12.96 6.66 11.49
N THR A 300 14.20 7.13 11.42
CA THR A 300 14.78 8.04 12.42
C THR A 300 14.33 9.48 12.21
N ALA A 301 14.44 10.33 13.23
CA ALA A 301 14.09 11.75 13.14
C ALA A 301 14.77 12.50 11.97
N PRO A 302 16.07 12.28 11.67
CA PRO A 302 16.70 12.88 10.49
C PRO A 302 16.07 12.42 9.17
N GLN A 303 15.79 11.13 9.02
CA GLN A 303 15.15 10.57 7.82
C GLN A 303 13.73 11.13 7.64
N ALA A 304 12.97 11.25 8.74
CA ALA A 304 11.65 11.87 8.74
C ALA A 304 11.72 13.35 8.31
N ALA A 305 12.71 14.10 8.80
CA ALA A 305 12.95 15.48 8.39
C ALA A 305 13.32 15.58 6.89
N GLY A 306 14.08 14.61 6.38
CA GLY A 306 14.45 14.48 4.96
C GLY A 306 13.26 14.38 4.01
N VAL A 307 12.12 13.82 4.49
CA VAL A 307 10.87 13.76 3.72
C VAL A 307 10.29 15.17 3.46
N ILE A 308 10.52 16.13 4.36
CA ILE A 308 10.14 17.53 4.14
C ILE A 308 11.07 18.17 3.12
N HIS A 309 12.38 18.05 3.36
CA HIS A 309 13.42 18.54 2.46
C HIS A 309 14.75 17.85 2.76
N THR A 310 15.53 17.52 1.73
CA THR A 310 16.82 16.82 1.88
C THR A 310 17.85 17.62 2.71
N ASP A 311 17.78 18.95 2.69
CA ASP A 311 18.63 19.79 3.54
C ASP A 311 18.33 19.66 5.04
N PHE A 312 17.09 19.33 5.42
CA PHE A 312 16.74 19.14 6.83
C PHE A 312 17.44 17.91 7.40
N GLU A 313 17.58 16.84 6.60
CA GLU A 313 18.30 15.63 6.99
C GLU A 313 19.80 15.90 7.13
N ARG A 314 20.40 16.60 6.16
CA ARG A 314 21.83 16.96 6.17
C ARG A 314 22.18 17.90 7.32
N GLY A 315 21.34 18.91 7.52
CA GLY A 315 21.49 19.95 8.53
C GLY A 315 20.90 19.60 9.90
N PHE A 316 20.40 18.36 10.09
CA PHE A 316 19.63 18.00 11.27
C PHE A 316 20.41 18.24 12.57
N ILE A 317 19.80 19.00 13.48
CA ILE A 317 20.31 19.24 14.84
C ILE A 317 19.53 18.37 15.83
N ARG A 318 18.20 18.56 15.89
CA ARG A 318 17.29 17.89 16.81
C ARG A 318 15.83 18.06 16.37
N ALA A 319 14.95 17.22 16.87
CA ALA A 319 13.50 17.35 16.69
C ALA A 319 12.82 17.68 18.01
N GLN A 320 11.88 18.62 18.00
CA GLN A 320 10.89 18.76 19.07
C GLN A 320 9.74 17.80 18.76
N VAL A 321 9.36 16.97 19.72
CA VAL A 321 8.39 15.89 19.51
C VAL A 321 7.37 15.90 20.64
N VAL A 322 6.09 15.93 20.28
CA VAL A 322 4.95 15.69 21.17
C VAL A 322 4.22 14.47 20.62
N SER A 323 3.82 13.52 21.48
CA SER A 323 2.96 12.42 21.01
C SER A 323 1.59 12.98 20.60
N TYR A 324 0.90 12.35 19.65
CA TYR A 324 -0.45 12.76 19.27
C TYR A 324 -1.37 12.88 20.50
N ASP A 325 -1.39 11.85 21.35
CA ASP A 325 -2.24 11.81 22.54
C ASP A 325 -1.95 12.96 23.51
N ASP A 326 -0.67 13.26 23.77
CA ASP A 326 -0.29 14.39 24.63
C ASP A 326 -0.65 15.73 23.98
N PHE A 327 -0.53 15.86 22.66
CA PHE A 327 -0.88 17.09 21.94
C PHE A 327 -2.38 17.38 22.05
N ILE A 328 -3.23 16.36 21.88
CA ILE A 328 -4.68 16.47 22.07
C ILE A 328 -5.01 16.78 23.53
N ALA A 329 -4.47 16.01 24.47
CA ALA A 329 -4.74 16.18 25.90
C ALA A 329 -4.35 17.57 26.42
N CYS A 330 -3.25 18.12 25.91
CA CYS A 330 -2.74 19.43 26.31
C CYS A 330 -3.26 20.59 25.45
N LYS A 331 -4.16 20.34 24.50
CA LYS A 331 -4.74 21.35 23.59
C LYS A 331 -3.68 22.15 22.83
N GLY A 332 -2.66 21.45 22.33
CA GLY A 332 -1.64 22.00 21.45
C GLY A 332 -0.24 22.10 22.06
N GLU A 333 0.70 22.61 21.25
CA GLU A 333 2.13 22.63 21.58
C GLU A 333 2.45 23.42 22.85
N ALA A 334 1.82 24.58 23.04
CA ALA A 334 2.05 25.43 24.21
C ALA A 334 1.67 24.71 25.51
N GLY A 335 0.49 24.09 25.55
CA GLY A 335 0.05 23.31 26.72
C GLY A 335 0.93 22.08 26.94
N ALA A 336 1.33 21.39 25.86
CA ALA A 336 2.23 20.24 25.96
C ALA A 336 3.61 20.64 26.52
N LYS A 337 4.10 21.82 26.16
CA LYS A 337 5.34 22.38 26.70
C LYS A 337 5.23 22.72 28.19
N GLU A 338 4.14 23.37 28.60
CA GLU A 338 3.87 23.70 30.01
C GLU A 338 3.72 22.44 30.88
N ALA A 339 3.13 21.38 30.33
CA ALA A 339 2.98 20.08 30.98
C ALA A 339 4.25 19.20 30.93
N GLY A 340 5.36 19.68 30.34
CA GLY A 340 6.61 18.93 30.23
C GLY A 340 6.56 17.73 29.28
N LYS A 341 5.59 17.71 28.35
CA LYS A 341 5.36 16.65 27.36
C LYS A 341 6.08 16.86 26.03
N LEU A 342 6.56 18.09 25.79
CA LEU A 342 7.41 18.39 24.63
C LEU A 342 8.82 17.87 24.86
N ARG A 343 9.20 16.85 24.09
CA ARG A 343 10.51 16.21 24.13
C ARG A 343 11.44 16.84 23.10
N VAL A 344 12.73 16.80 23.38
CA VAL A 344 13.78 17.17 22.43
C VAL A 344 14.58 15.93 22.11
N GLU A 345 14.44 15.46 20.88
CA GLU A 345 14.94 14.17 20.42
C GLU A 345 16.12 14.35 19.46
N GLY A 346 17.09 13.43 19.58
CA GLY A 346 18.32 13.43 18.79
C GLY A 346 18.24 12.59 17.51
N LYS A 347 19.40 12.37 16.88
CA LYS A 347 19.52 11.65 15.60
C LYS A 347 19.09 10.18 15.67
N THR A 348 19.16 9.56 16.84
CA THR A 348 18.83 8.14 17.04
C THR A 348 17.36 7.90 17.40
N TYR A 349 16.56 8.96 17.53
CA TYR A 349 15.15 8.81 17.82
C TYR A 349 14.43 8.16 16.65
N VAL A 350 13.73 7.06 16.92
CA VAL A 350 12.84 6.40 15.97
C VAL A 350 11.46 7.03 16.09
N CYS A 351 10.97 7.58 14.99
CA CYS A 351 9.68 8.27 14.95
C CYS A 351 8.55 7.29 15.22
N LYS A 352 7.59 7.71 16.04
CA LYS A 352 6.39 6.93 16.33
C LYS A 352 5.24 7.42 15.46
N ASP A 353 4.31 6.52 15.18
CA ASP A 353 3.08 6.88 14.49
C ASP A 353 2.31 7.94 15.31
N GLY A 354 1.86 8.98 14.63
CA GLY A 354 1.18 10.12 15.21
C GLY A 354 2.07 11.19 15.86
N ASP A 355 3.40 11.04 15.88
CA ASP A 355 4.26 12.08 16.47
C ASP A 355 3.99 13.45 15.80
N VAL A 356 3.79 14.49 16.62
CA VAL A 356 3.71 15.89 16.17
C VAL A 356 5.10 16.49 16.32
N MET A 357 5.74 16.81 15.20
CA MET A 357 7.16 17.11 15.13
C MET A 357 7.46 18.51 14.59
N HIS A 358 8.51 19.11 15.15
CA HIS A 358 9.12 20.34 14.63
C HIS A 358 10.64 20.18 14.59
N PHE A 359 11.22 20.29 13.40
CA PHE A 359 12.64 20.01 13.16
C PHE A 359 13.49 21.28 13.26
N LEU A 360 14.59 21.20 14.03
CA LEU A 360 15.62 22.23 14.05
C LEU A 360 16.83 21.74 13.25
N PHE A 361 17.25 22.56 12.29
CA PHE A 361 18.34 22.26 11.37
C PHE A 361 19.17 23.52 11.12
N ASN A 362 20.42 23.31 10.68
CA ASN A 362 21.27 24.38 10.18
C ASN A 362 21.27 24.36 8.65
N VAL A 363 21.24 25.54 8.03
CA VAL A 363 21.32 25.72 6.57
C VAL A 363 22.78 25.81 6.14
#